data_AF-A0A2R6ACT8-F1
#
_entry.id   AF-A0A2R6ACT8-F1
#
_cell.length_a   1.000
_cell.length_b   1.000
_cell.length_c   1.000
_cell.angle_alpha   90.00
_cell.angle_beta   90.00
_cell.angle_gamma   90.00
#
_symmetry.space_group_name_H-M   'P 1'
#
loop_
_entity.id
_entity.type
_entity.pdbx_description
1 polymer ?
#
loop_
_entity_poly.entity_id
_entity_poly.type
_entity_poly.pdbx_seq_one_letter_code
_entity_poly.pdbx_strand_id
1 'polypeptide(L)'
;MTVCVISCAESFVLSAGLQYTTCTSSFCSSFAISFICSTPFWVKAGGFDSSGKTRRTLASDSPCLTQKSSIFRKTRNLPKKFFKSYNFAQISCIVISEERAWEIAKKIHSLAEIGSKEFESSKLLVQALKEEGFEVVQGYAGIPTAFRAEKKIDKGARVAFLAEYDALPLVGHACGHNIIAASALLSAIKTVQRANKGSVVVIGTPDEEGSGEWAGSKIIMAEKNCFEDIDFVLMTHPGTEWSVGSPSLAVQDFEVTFHGVAAHEAATPEKGVSALDAAILTYTAVNMLRQHVRRDANVVIHGVIREGGVASNVTPDKAVLVYGLRSSDTEYLKELIQKFKRIVEGCSIATGASYTITPIGPMYTTTVFNEPLMAFAEQVLKQLGVDVVPYTETTKRIPRGSTDFANVSQIVPSLEITCKIAPQGTPWHSRDSEKAAVSDEAKKALSIVSEALARIATRLLTDERFAQEVKSAFKSR
;
A
#
# COMPACT_ATOMS: atom_id res chain seq x y z
N MET A 1 -2.13 -68.32 -6.55
CA MET A 1 -0.85 -68.60 -7.23
C MET A 1 0.00 -67.34 -7.12
N THR A 2 0.74 -67.24 -6.02
CA THR A 2 2.20 -67.43 -5.93
C THR A 2 2.90 -66.09 -6.25
N VAL A 3 3.17 -65.19 -5.30
CA VAL A 3 4.03 -65.23 -4.10
C VAL A 3 5.53 -65.15 -4.41
N CYS A 4 6.20 -64.27 -3.65
CA CYS A 4 7.62 -64.28 -3.23
C CYS A 4 8.65 -63.63 -4.16
N VAL A 5 9.67 -62.90 -3.70
CA VAL A 5 10.46 -62.89 -2.42
C VAL A 5 11.02 -61.45 -2.23
N ILE A 6 10.81 -60.70 -1.13
CA ILE A 6 11.49 -60.67 0.20
C ILE A 6 13.01 -60.38 0.15
N SER A 7 13.43 -59.29 0.82
CA SER A 7 14.45 -59.34 1.89
C SER A 7 14.50 -58.02 2.69
N CYS A 8 13.89 -58.03 3.89
CA CYS A 8 14.48 -57.44 5.11
C CYS A 8 15.76 -58.23 5.46
N ALA A 9 16.63 -57.94 6.43
CA ALA A 9 16.62 -57.21 7.70
C ALA A 9 18.12 -56.92 8.02
N GLU A 10 18.63 -56.32 9.10
CA GLU A 10 18.34 -56.30 10.55
C GLU A 10 19.40 -55.32 11.13
N SER A 11 19.12 -54.33 12.00
CA SER A 11 18.78 -54.35 13.44
C SER A 11 19.98 -54.17 14.39
N PHE A 12 19.64 -53.70 15.61
CA PHE A 12 20.36 -53.71 16.92
C PHE A 12 21.23 -52.49 17.30
N VAL A 13 21.22 -51.86 18.50
CA VAL A 13 20.74 -52.07 19.91
C VAL A 13 20.59 -50.63 20.53
N LEU A 14 19.49 -50.17 21.16
CA LEU A 14 19.01 -50.30 22.57
C LEU A 14 19.92 -49.72 23.70
N SER A 15 19.47 -48.66 24.39
CA SER A 15 19.64 -48.56 25.85
C SER A 15 18.60 -47.61 26.48
N ALA A 16 17.82 -48.16 27.40
CA ALA A 16 16.84 -47.49 28.24
C ALA A 16 17.47 -46.93 29.54
N GLY A 17 16.81 -45.95 30.15
CA GLY A 17 17.07 -45.48 31.51
C GLY A 17 15.85 -44.80 32.12
N LEU A 18 15.17 -45.51 33.01
CA LEU A 18 14.02 -45.09 33.82
C LEU A 18 14.42 -44.16 34.98
N GLN A 19 13.51 -43.25 35.39
CA GLN A 19 13.17 -43.04 36.80
C GLN A 19 11.77 -42.42 36.98
N TYR A 20 10.98 -43.05 37.86
CA TYR A 20 9.68 -42.66 38.43
C TYR A 20 9.82 -41.40 39.32
N THR A 21 8.80 -40.57 39.62
CA THR A 21 7.64 -40.86 40.51
C THR A 21 6.56 -39.75 40.53
N THR A 22 5.29 -40.20 40.59
CA THR A 22 4.07 -39.70 41.31
C THR A 22 3.48 -38.30 41.01
N CYS A 23 2.27 -38.19 40.42
CA CYS A 23 0.90 -38.34 40.98
C CYS A 23 0.53 -37.17 41.93
N THR A 24 -0.48 -36.33 41.66
CA THR A 24 -1.91 -36.61 41.95
C THR A 24 -2.92 -35.68 41.21
N SER A 25 -4.03 -36.32 40.77
CA SER A 25 -5.46 -35.92 40.77
C SER A 25 -5.91 -34.57 40.15
N SER A 26 -6.72 -34.55 39.07
CA SER A 26 -8.17 -34.84 38.93
C SER A 26 -9.04 -33.57 38.99
N PHE A 27 -9.77 -33.23 37.91
CA PHE A 27 -11.24 -33.29 37.88
C PHE A 27 -11.80 -32.86 36.51
N CYS A 28 -12.67 -33.72 35.97
CA CYS A 28 -13.56 -33.51 34.83
C CYS A 28 -14.85 -32.82 35.31
N SER A 29 -15.47 -31.96 34.50
CA SER A 29 -16.85 -32.15 34.02
C SER A 29 -17.40 -30.95 33.23
N SER A 30 -18.28 -31.31 32.29
CA SER A 30 -18.94 -30.51 31.26
C SER A 30 -20.31 -29.98 31.70
N PHE A 31 -20.94 -29.21 30.80
CA PHE A 31 -22.37 -28.83 30.69
C PHE A 31 -22.88 -27.66 31.55
N ALA A 32 -23.41 -26.59 30.93
CA ALA A 32 -24.81 -26.52 30.48
C ALA A 32 -25.22 -25.08 30.05
N ILE A 33 -26.12 -25.05 29.08
CA ILE A 33 -26.87 -23.91 28.52
C ILE A 33 -27.98 -23.47 29.50
N SER A 34 -28.27 -22.17 29.62
CA SER A 34 -29.65 -21.62 29.59
C SER A 34 -29.72 -20.09 29.60
N PHE A 35 -30.55 -19.59 28.69
CA PHE A 35 -31.22 -18.27 28.71
C PHE A 35 -31.94 -18.02 30.04
N ILE A 36 -32.06 -16.76 30.45
CA ILE A 36 -33.31 -16.14 30.93
C ILE A 36 -33.16 -14.61 30.99
N CYS A 37 -34.18 -13.95 30.44
CA CYS A 37 -34.46 -12.53 30.43
C CYS A 37 -35.07 -12.10 31.78
N SER A 38 -34.66 -10.98 32.37
CA SER A 38 -35.55 -10.09 33.16
C SER A 38 -34.81 -8.87 33.72
N THR A 39 -35.28 -7.69 33.35
CA THR A 39 -35.16 -6.44 34.12
C THR A 39 -35.94 -6.53 35.42
N PRO A 40 -35.58 -5.74 36.44
CA PRO A 40 -36.56 -4.77 36.92
C PRO A 40 -36.00 -3.39 37.30
N PHE A 41 -36.88 -2.42 37.11
CA PHE A 41 -36.87 -1.05 37.62
C PHE A 41 -37.04 -1.03 39.15
N TRP A 42 -36.33 -0.14 39.86
CA TRP A 42 -36.77 0.44 41.14
C TRP A 42 -36.35 1.91 41.24
N VAL A 43 -37.26 2.68 41.85
CA VAL A 43 -37.31 4.15 41.99
C VAL A 43 -37.10 4.52 43.47
N LYS A 44 -36.68 5.77 43.71
CA LYS A 44 -36.86 6.67 44.90
C LYS A 44 -35.55 7.02 45.62
N ALA A 45 -35.32 8.24 46.14
CA ALA A 45 -36.05 9.52 46.12
C ALA A 45 -35.18 10.62 46.79
N GLY A 46 -35.57 11.89 46.58
CA GLY A 46 -35.27 13.07 47.43
C GLY A 46 -34.55 14.20 46.68
N GLY A 47 -35.02 15.44 46.55
CA GLY A 47 -36.13 16.18 47.17
C GLY A 47 -35.63 17.54 47.72
N PHE A 48 -36.44 18.61 47.54
CA PHE A 48 -36.29 20.05 47.86
C PHE A 48 -35.69 20.93 46.73
N ASP A 49 -36.43 21.80 46.01
CA ASP A 49 -37.45 22.86 46.27
C ASP A 49 -36.87 24.26 46.49
N SER A 50 -37.24 25.20 45.61
CA SER A 50 -37.87 26.48 46.00
C SER A 50 -38.49 27.17 44.77
N SER A 51 -39.83 27.01 44.66
CA SER A 51 -40.84 28.07 44.33
C SER A 51 -40.65 29.01 43.13
N GLY A 52 -41.62 29.32 42.26
CA GLY A 52 -43.06 29.03 42.22
C GLY A 52 -43.83 30.12 41.44
N LYS A 53 -44.78 29.65 40.60
CA LYS A 53 -46.04 30.32 40.15
C LYS A 53 -45.97 31.45 39.09
N THR A 54 -46.87 31.63 38.12
CA THR A 54 -47.90 30.86 37.36
C THR A 54 -48.65 31.88 36.46
N ARG A 55 -49.00 31.53 35.21
CA ARG A 55 -50.31 31.74 34.50
C ARG A 55 -50.10 31.60 32.97
N ARG A 56 -50.73 30.61 32.30
CA ARG A 56 -52.01 30.66 31.52
C ARG A 56 -51.94 31.68 30.37
N THR A 57 -52.11 31.35 29.09
CA THR A 57 -53.27 30.70 28.39
C THR A 57 -52.83 30.26 26.96
N LEU A 58 -53.19 29.04 26.48
CA LEU A 58 -54.21 28.72 25.43
C LEU A 58 -54.07 29.47 24.10
N ALA A 59 -54.29 28.95 22.89
CA ALA A 59 -54.48 27.62 22.26
C ALA A 59 -54.83 27.90 20.78
N SER A 60 -54.89 26.84 19.96
CA SER A 60 -55.60 26.71 18.67
C SER A 60 -54.94 27.27 17.40
N ASP A 61 -55.10 26.70 16.20
CA ASP A 61 -55.46 25.37 15.69
C ASP A 61 -55.22 25.42 14.17
N SER A 62 -54.86 24.29 13.55
CA SER A 62 -54.95 24.07 12.09
C SER A 62 -56.39 23.72 11.70
N PRO A 63 -56.80 23.78 10.41
CA PRO A 63 -56.88 22.49 9.70
C PRO A 63 -56.71 22.52 8.16
N CYS A 64 -56.38 21.32 7.66
CA CYS A 64 -56.44 20.84 6.29
C CYS A 64 -57.90 20.59 5.85
N LEU A 65 -58.25 20.83 4.58
CA LEU A 65 -59.47 20.34 3.94
C LEU A 65 -59.24 19.97 2.47
N THR A 66 -59.34 18.67 2.19
CA THR A 66 -59.57 18.05 0.88
C THR A 66 -61.08 17.88 0.65
N GLN A 67 -61.58 18.22 -0.54
CA GLN A 67 -62.87 17.73 -1.04
C GLN A 67 -62.84 17.46 -2.56
N LYS A 68 -63.49 16.35 -2.95
CA LYS A 68 -63.69 15.81 -4.30
C LYS A 68 -65.00 16.33 -4.95
N SER A 69 -65.13 16.02 -6.25
CA SER A 69 -66.32 16.03 -7.15
C SER A 69 -66.34 17.21 -8.13
N SER A 70 -66.74 17.14 -9.40
CA SER A 70 -67.15 16.06 -10.31
C SER A 70 -67.32 16.64 -11.75
N ILE A 71 -67.59 15.77 -12.73
CA ILE A 71 -68.26 16.02 -14.04
C ILE A 71 -67.42 16.53 -15.25
N PHE A 72 -67.11 15.64 -16.22
CA PHE A 72 -67.79 15.54 -17.53
C PHE A 72 -67.11 14.52 -18.46
N ARG A 73 -67.90 13.53 -18.91
CA ARG A 73 -67.63 12.68 -20.09
C ARG A 73 -67.63 13.53 -21.36
N LYS A 74 -66.67 13.32 -22.26
CA LYS A 74 -66.92 13.32 -23.72
C LYS A 74 -65.87 12.47 -24.43
N THR A 75 -66.35 11.35 -24.95
CA THR A 75 -65.70 10.46 -25.91
C THR A 75 -65.49 11.19 -27.23
N ARG A 76 -64.31 11.05 -27.85
CA ARG A 76 -64.13 11.19 -29.30
C ARG A 76 -62.97 10.33 -29.79
N ASN A 77 -63.32 9.46 -30.74
CA ASN A 77 -62.47 8.52 -31.46
C ASN A 77 -61.36 9.23 -32.25
N LEU A 78 -60.12 8.74 -32.14
CA LEU A 78 -59.05 8.97 -33.12
C LEU A 78 -58.26 7.67 -33.34
N PRO A 79 -57.74 7.43 -34.56
CA PRO A 79 -57.40 6.08 -35.04
C PRO A 79 -56.04 5.58 -34.54
N LYS A 80 -56.02 4.30 -34.15
CA LYS A 80 -54.80 3.52 -33.89
C LYS A 80 -54.06 3.29 -35.21
N LYS A 81 -52.84 3.82 -35.36
CA LYS A 81 -51.82 3.25 -36.27
C LYS A 81 -50.42 3.78 -35.93
N PHE A 82 -49.49 2.83 -35.79
CA PHE A 82 -48.03 2.94 -35.75
C PHE A 82 -47.37 3.61 -34.53
N PHE A 83 -47.26 2.86 -33.43
CA PHE A 83 -46.07 2.92 -32.58
C PHE A 83 -45.22 1.68 -32.87
N LYS A 84 -44.13 1.87 -33.62
CA LYS A 84 -43.01 0.91 -33.62
C LYS A 84 -42.35 1.04 -32.24
N SER A 85 -42.55 0.05 -31.39
CA SER A 85 -41.78 -0.11 -30.17
C SER A 85 -40.33 -0.39 -30.56
N TYR A 86 -39.47 0.63 -30.51
CA TYR A 86 -38.04 0.40 -30.44
C TYR A 86 -37.77 -0.19 -29.06
N ASN A 87 -37.46 -1.49 -29.03
CA ASN A 87 -36.81 -2.12 -27.89
C ASN A 87 -35.44 -1.45 -27.75
N PHE A 88 -35.36 -0.38 -26.97
CA PHE A 88 -34.12 -0.04 -26.29
C PHE A 88 -33.91 -1.15 -25.27
N ALA A 89 -33.19 -2.20 -25.68
CA ALA A 89 -32.43 -2.96 -24.70
C ALA A 89 -31.49 -1.96 -24.04
N GLN A 90 -31.90 -1.45 -22.87
CA GLN A 90 -30.97 -0.88 -21.92
C GLN A 90 -29.93 -1.97 -21.66
N ILE A 91 -28.80 -1.89 -22.35
CA ILE A 91 -27.56 -2.37 -21.78
C ILE A 91 -27.36 -1.42 -20.61
N SER A 92 -27.85 -1.81 -19.43
CA SER A 92 -27.36 -1.21 -18.20
C SER A 92 -25.87 -1.51 -18.22
N CYS A 93 -25.05 -0.51 -18.59
CA CYS A 93 -23.62 -0.57 -18.30
C CYS A 93 -23.54 -0.95 -16.83
N ILE A 94 -23.02 -2.14 -16.54
CA ILE A 94 -22.80 -2.60 -15.18
C ILE A 94 -21.68 -1.70 -14.68
N VAL A 95 -22.06 -0.57 -14.11
CA VAL A 95 -21.14 0.28 -13.37
C VAL A 95 -20.76 -0.53 -12.13
N ILE A 96 -19.47 -0.80 -11.98
CA ILE A 96 -18.88 -1.38 -10.78
C ILE A 96 -19.36 -0.56 -9.59
N SER A 97 -20.14 -1.23 -8.76
CA SER A 97 -20.57 -0.70 -7.48
C SER A 97 -19.39 -0.70 -6.50
N GLU A 98 -19.51 0.08 -5.43
CA GLU A 98 -18.55 0.04 -4.32
C GLU A 98 -18.42 -1.39 -3.76
N GLU A 99 -19.50 -2.17 -3.77
CA GLU A 99 -19.47 -3.58 -3.38
C GLU A 99 -18.60 -4.42 -4.32
N ARG A 100 -18.70 -4.21 -5.64
CA ARG A 100 -17.88 -4.95 -6.60
C ARG A 100 -16.39 -4.60 -6.46
N ALA A 101 -16.04 -3.34 -6.24
CA ALA A 101 -14.68 -2.93 -5.94
C ALA A 101 -14.16 -3.58 -4.65
N TRP A 102 -14.98 -3.65 -3.61
CA TRP A 102 -14.65 -4.35 -2.37
C TRP A 102 -14.44 -5.86 -2.57
N GLU A 103 -15.28 -6.54 -3.36
CA GLU A 103 -15.08 -7.95 -3.68
C GLU A 103 -13.75 -8.20 -4.43
N ILE A 104 -13.36 -7.29 -5.33
CA ILE A 104 -12.05 -7.33 -5.99
C ILE A 104 -10.93 -7.15 -4.95
N ALA A 105 -11.05 -6.19 -4.04
CA ALA A 105 -10.08 -5.98 -2.96
C ALA A 105 -9.89 -7.24 -2.11
N LYS A 106 -10.99 -7.90 -1.69
CA LYS A 106 -10.92 -9.17 -0.95
C LYS A 106 -10.30 -10.29 -1.77
N LYS A 107 -10.57 -10.33 -3.07
CA LYS A 107 -10.00 -11.36 -3.94
C LYS A 107 -8.50 -11.20 -4.10
N ILE A 108 -8.02 -9.97 -4.37
CA ILE A 108 -6.58 -9.64 -4.39
C ILE A 108 -5.93 -9.98 -3.05
N HIS A 109 -6.56 -9.57 -1.94
CA HIS A 109 -6.12 -9.92 -0.59
C HIS A 109 -5.89 -11.44 -0.41
N SER A 110 -6.84 -12.26 -0.88
CA SER A 110 -6.74 -13.73 -0.80
C SER A 110 -5.70 -14.36 -1.73
N LEU A 111 -5.35 -13.69 -2.84
CA LEU A 111 -4.33 -14.17 -3.77
C LEU A 111 -2.93 -13.99 -3.18
N ALA A 112 -2.69 -12.85 -2.52
CA ALA A 112 -1.45 -12.55 -1.82
C ALA A 112 -0.19 -12.83 -2.67
N GLU A 113 -0.24 -12.47 -3.95
CA GLU A 113 0.85 -12.69 -4.89
C GLU A 113 2.00 -11.72 -4.59
N ILE A 114 3.21 -12.24 -4.42
CA ILE A 114 4.39 -11.43 -4.12
C ILE A 114 4.86 -10.63 -5.34
N GLY A 115 5.72 -9.64 -5.07
CA GLY A 115 6.40 -8.82 -6.07
C GLY A 115 6.86 -9.59 -7.31
N SER A 116 6.56 -9.04 -8.49
CA SER A 116 6.84 -9.60 -9.82
C SER A 116 6.06 -10.89 -10.18
N LYS A 117 5.12 -11.34 -9.35
CA LYS A 117 4.34 -12.57 -9.56
C LYS A 117 2.83 -12.36 -9.45
N GLU A 118 2.36 -11.12 -9.55
CA GLU A 118 0.98 -10.68 -9.34
C GLU A 118 0.08 -10.87 -10.57
N PHE A 119 0.15 -12.06 -11.18
CA PHE A 119 -0.51 -12.34 -12.45
C PHE A 119 -2.03 -12.37 -12.33
N GLU A 120 -2.59 -13.01 -11.32
CA GLU A 120 -4.04 -13.08 -11.16
C GLU A 120 -4.61 -11.75 -10.62
N SER A 121 -3.87 -11.05 -9.75
CA SER A 121 -4.27 -9.75 -9.21
C SER A 121 -4.33 -8.67 -10.31
N SER A 122 -3.29 -8.59 -11.15
CA SER A 122 -3.28 -7.67 -12.30
C SER A 122 -4.38 -8.01 -13.32
N LYS A 123 -4.57 -9.30 -13.63
CA LYS A 123 -5.63 -9.77 -14.54
C LYS A 123 -7.03 -9.43 -14.05
N LEU A 124 -7.30 -9.54 -12.75
CA LEU A 124 -8.58 -9.15 -12.15
C LEU A 124 -8.88 -7.66 -12.37
N LEU A 125 -7.90 -6.79 -12.15
CA LEU A 125 -8.04 -5.34 -12.38
C LEU A 125 -8.23 -5.02 -13.86
N VAL A 126 -7.43 -5.63 -14.73
CA VAL A 126 -7.54 -5.47 -16.18
C VAL A 126 -8.93 -5.87 -16.68
N GLN A 127 -9.46 -7.00 -16.20
CA GLN A 127 -10.80 -7.44 -16.57
C GLN A 127 -11.86 -6.44 -16.12
N ALA A 128 -11.81 -5.99 -14.87
CA ALA A 128 -12.75 -5.01 -14.34
C ALA A 128 -12.72 -3.67 -15.11
N LEU A 129 -11.53 -3.20 -15.48
CA LEU A 129 -11.37 -1.97 -16.28
C LEU A 129 -11.91 -2.13 -17.70
N LYS A 130 -11.70 -3.29 -18.34
CA LYS A 130 -12.27 -3.59 -19.66
C LYS A 130 -13.79 -3.64 -19.64
N GLU A 131 -14.39 -4.22 -18.59
CA GLU A 131 -15.84 -4.27 -18.40
C GLU A 131 -16.44 -2.85 -18.30
N GLU A 132 -15.68 -1.89 -17.78
CA GLU A 132 -16.02 -0.46 -17.73
C GLU A 132 -15.69 0.32 -19.00
N GLY A 133 -15.19 -0.36 -20.04
CA GLY A 133 -14.86 0.24 -21.33
C GLY A 133 -13.58 1.08 -21.34
N PHE A 134 -12.62 0.77 -20.47
CA PHE A 134 -11.24 1.28 -20.63
C PHE A 134 -10.50 0.50 -21.72
N GLU A 135 -9.69 1.20 -22.51
CA GLU A 135 -8.72 0.59 -23.41
C GLU A 135 -7.48 0.19 -22.60
N VAL A 136 -7.15 -1.11 -22.58
CA VAL A 136 -6.10 -1.64 -21.69
C VAL A 136 -4.94 -2.25 -22.46
N VAL A 137 -3.73 -1.79 -22.16
CA VAL A 137 -2.44 -2.36 -22.56
C VAL A 137 -1.85 -3.13 -21.38
N GLN A 138 -1.66 -4.44 -21.54
CA GLN A 138 -0.98 -5.31 -20.55
C GLN A 138 0.50 -5.46 -20.91
N GLY A 139 1.34 -5.86 -19.95
CA GLY A 139 2.78 -5.94 -20.18
C GLY A 139 3.42 -4.54 -20.26
N TYR A 140 2.81 -3.54 -19.61
CA TYR A 140 3.20 -2.15 -19.77
C TYR A 140 4.65 -1.94 -19.29
N ALA A 141 5.41 -1.08 -19.99
CA ALA A 141 6.84 -0.92 -19.78
C ALA A 141 7.68 -2.21 -19.92
N GLY A 142 7.15 -3.26 -20.56
CA GLY A 142 7.78 -4.57 -20.67
C GLY A 142 7.70 -5.42 -19.38
N ILE A 143 6.90 -5.00 -18.41
CA ILE A 143 6.71 -5.70 -17.13
C ILE A 143 5.45 -6.58 -17.24
N PRO A 144 5.54 -7.91 -17.15
CA PRO A 144 4.42 -8.81 -17.47
C PRO A 144 3.13 -8.55 -16.69
N THR A 145 3.25 -8.20 -15.40
CA THR A 145 2.10 -7.94 -14.50
C THR A 145 1.69 -6.47 -14.46
N ALA A 146 2.35 -5.57 -15.19
CA ALA A 146 1.95 -4.16 -15.28
C ALA A 146 0.93 -3.91 -16.38
N PHE A 147 0.12 -2.86 -16.23
CA PHE A 147 -0.84 -2.45 -17.26
C PHE A 147 -1.05 -0.93 -17.30
N ARG A 148 -1.52 -0.43 -18.44
CA ARG A 148 -2.07 0.93 -18.62
C ARG A 148 -3.48 0.81 -19.17
N ALA A 149 -4.46 1.32 -18.43
CA ALA A 149 -5.85 1.39 -18.85
C ALA A 149 -6.26 2.86 -19.03
N GLU A 150 -6.76 3.25 -20.20
CA GLU A 150 -7.18 4.64 -20.46
C GLU A 150 -8.64 4.68 -20.90
N LYS A 151 -9.36 5.69 -20.41
CA LYS A 151 -10.68 6.07 -20.92
C LYS A 151 -10.70 7.56 -21.21
N LYS A 152 -10.75 7.88 -22.50
CA LYS A 152 -10.85 9.26 -22.99
C LYS A 152 -12.30 9.75 -22.88
N ILE A 153 -12.50 10.90 -22.25
CA ILE A 153 -13.81 11.55 -22.10
C ILE A 153 -13.97 12.61 -23.18
N ASP A 154 -13.05 13.58 -23.24
CA ASP A 154 -12.94 14.60 -24.30
C ASP A 154 -11.49 15.14 -24.35
N LYS A 155 -11.22 16.17 -25.14
CA LYS A 155 -9.96 16.91 -25.12
C LYS A 155 -9.72 17.53 -23.73
N GLY A 156 -8.51 17.41 -23.20
CA GLY A 156 -8.14 18.00 -21.92
C GLY A 156 -6.92 17.32 -21.31
N ALA A 157 -6.71 17.56 -20.02
CA ALA A 157 -5.64 16.94 -19.24
C ALA A 157 -5.86 15.43 -19.03
N ARG A 158 -4.81 14.73 -18.63
CA ARG A 158 -4.84 13.32 -18.21
C ARG A 158 -4.53 13.20 -16.72
N VAL A 159 -5.41 12.53 -15.98
CA VAL A 159 -5.17 12.16 -14.58
C VAL A 159 -5.00 10.65 -14.50
N ALA A 160 -3.90 10.20 -13.91
CA ALA A 160 -3.63 8.79 -13.66
C ALA A 160 -3.89 8.42 -12.20
N PHE A 161 -4.45 7.22 -11.98
CA PHE A 161 -4.51 6.53 -10.70
C PHE A 161 -3.52 5.37 -10.68
N LEU A 162 -2.68 5.28 -9.66
CA LEU A 162 -1.74 4.16 -9.52
C LEU A 162 -2.38 3.03 -8.72
N ALA A 163 -2.23 1.80 -9.21
CA ALA A 163 -2.75 0.59 -8.59
C ALA A 163 -1.59 -0.34 -8.23
N GLU A 164 -1.29 -0.47 -6.94
CA GLU A 164 -0.37 -1.47 -6.39
C GLU A 164 -1.14 -2.71 -5.95
N TYR A 165 -0.56 -3.89 -6.11
CA TYR A 165 -1.24 -5.17 -5.84
C TYR A 165 -0.27 -6.32 -5.53
N ASP A 166 0.98 -6.02 -5.22
CA ASP A 166 1.92 -6.96 -4.65
C ASP A 166 1.68 -7.19 -3.15
N ALA A 167 2.00 -8.39 -2.70
CA ALA A 167 1.94 -8.80 -1.31
C ALA A 167 3.35 -9.03 -0.75
N LEU A 168 3.45 -9.02 0.57
CA LEU A 168 4.68 -9.33 1.27
C LEU A 168 4.84 -10.85 1.47
N PRO A 169 6.06 -11.39 1.36
CA PRO A 169 6.34 -12.78 1.71
C PRO A 169 5.85 -13.11 3.12
N LEU A 170 5.21 -14.28 3.27
CA LEU A 170 4.72 -14.86 4.53
C LEU A 170 3.53 -14.13 5.20
N VAL A 171 3.45 -12.80 5.09
CA VAL A 171 2.44 -11.99 5.78
C VAL A 171 1.31 -11.49 4.89
N GLY A 172 1.37 -11.69 3.57
CA GLY A 172 0.29 -11.33 2.64
C GLY A 172 0.18 -9.83 2.42
N HIS A 173 -1.03 -9.30 2.20
CA HIS A 173 -1.25 -7.85 2.01
C HIS A 173 -1.21 -7.07 3.34
N ALA A 174 -0.12 -7.21 4.08
CA ALA A 174 0.13 -6.50 5.34
C ALA A 174 0.48 -5.01 5.15
N CYS A 175 0.69 -4.55 3.92
CA CYS A 175 0.76 -3.14 3.54
C CYS A 175 -0.57 -2.63 2.94
N GLY A 176 -1.53 -3.53 2.70
CA GLY A 176 -2.87 -3.20 2.22
C GLY A 176 -2.96 -2.81 0.74
N HIS A 177 -2.03 -3.27 -0.10
CA HIS A 177 -2.04 -2.97 -1.55
C HIS A 177 -3.33 -3.41 -2.24
N ASN A 178 -4.04 -4.42 -1.72
CA ASN A 178 -5.38 -4.77 -2.17
C ASN A 178 -6.39 -3.59 -2.11
N ILE A 179 -6.26 -2.70 -1.11
CA ILE A 179 -7.06 -1.48 -1.00
C ILE A 179 -6.58 -0.41 -1.98
N ILE A 180 -5.27 -0.30 -2.22
CA ILE A 180 -4.69 0.62 -3.21
C ILE A 180 -5.22 0.30 -4.60
N ALA A 181 -5.07 -0.96 -5.03
CA ALA A 181 -5.58 -1.47 -6.30
C ALA A 181 -7.07 -1.20 -6.51
N ALA A 182 -7.90 -1.59 -5.53
CA ALA A 182 -9.34 -1.43 -5.65
C ALA A 182 -9.78 0.04 -5.58
N SER A 183 -9.05 0.90 -4.85
CA SER A 183 -9.30 2.34 -4.81
C SER A 183 -8.98 3.00 -6.15
N ALA A 184 -7.86 2.64 -6.78
CA ALA A 184 -7.51 3.16 -8.11
C ALA A 184 -8.59 2.83 -9.16
N LEU A 185 -9.09 1.59 -9.15
CA LEU A 185 -10.21 1.15 -9.99
C LEU A 185 -11.47 1.99 -9.73
N LEU A 186 -11.92 2.07 -8.47
CA LEU A 186 -13.17 2.74 -8.11
C LEU A 186 -13.09 4.26 -8.33
N SER A 187 -11.96 4.88 -8.02
CA SER A 187 -11.69 6.29 -8.31
C SER A 187 -11.80 6.59 -9.80
N ALA A 188 -11.16 5.78 -10.65
CA ALA A 188 -11.19 5.99 -12.10
C ALA A 188 -12.63 5.97 -12.64
N ILE A 189 -13.42 5.00 -12.21
CA ILE A 189 -14.82 4.83 -12.63
C ILE A 189 -15.68 6.01 -12.15
N LYS A 190 -15.55 6.40 -10.87
CA LYS A 190 -16.24 7.57 -10.31
C LYS A 190 -15.84 8.87 -11.02
N THR A 191 -14.57 9.04 -11.42
CA THR A 191 -14.12 10.22 -12.16
C THR A 191 -14.74 10.25 -13.55
N VAL A 192 -14.75 9.14 -14.29
CA VAL A 192 -15.36 9.05 -15.63
C VAL A 192 -16.85 9.42 -15.61
N GLN A 193 -17.56 9.10 -14.52
CA GLN A 193 -18.97 9.44 -14.37
C GLN A 193 -19.24 10.92 -14.11
N ARG A 194 -18.24 11.68 -13.66
CA ARG A 194 -18.38 13.07 -13.19
C ARG A 194 -17.74 14.08 -14.12
N ALA A 195 -16.59 13.73 -14.68
CA ALA A 195 -15.85 14.59 -15.57
C ALA A 195 -16.51 14.60 -16.96
N ASN A 196 -16.46 15.75 -17.61
CA ASN A 196 -16.96 15.96 -18.97
C ASN A 196 -15.85 16.30 -19.97
N LYS A 197 -14.58 16.33 -19.53
CA LYS A 197 -13.41 16.56 -20.38
C LYS A 197 -12.16 15.86 -19.87
N GLY A 198 -11.16 15.72 -20.75
CA GLY A 198 -9.88 15.07 -20.47
C GLY A 198 -9.92 13.54 -20.52
N SER A 199 -8.92 12.89 -19.94
CA SER A 199 -8.80 11.43 -19.92
C SER A 199 -8.46 10.91 -18.52
N VAL A 200 -8.97 9.73 -18.20
CA VAL A 200 -8.68 9.02 -16.96
C VAL A 200 -7.82 7.80 -17.29
N VAL A 201 -6.72 7.65 -16.57
CA VAL A 201 -5.76 6.55 -16.74
C VAL A 201 -5.66 5.76 -15.44
N VAL A 202 -5.57 4.45 -15.50
CA VAL A 202 -5.15 3.59 -14.39
C VAL A 202 -3.86 2.89 -14.80
N ILE A 203 -2.83 3.02 -13.99
CA ILE A 203 -1.53 2.39 -14.22
C ILE A 203 -1.34 1.34 -13.13
N GLY A 204 -1.26 0.07 -13.53
CA GLY A 204 -0.94 -1.04 -12.65
C GLY A 204 0.56 -1.11 -12.41
N THR A 205 0.96 -0.95 -11.15
CA THR A 205 2.35 -0.77 -10.71
C THR A 205 2.73 -1.90 -9.75
N PRO A 206 3.23 -3.05 -10.25
CA PRO A 206 3.60 -4.20 -9.43
C PRO A 206 4.87 -3.96 -8.58
N ASP A 207 5.18 -4.87 -7.66
CA ASP A 207 6.47 -4.95 -6.93
C ASP A 207 6.97 -3.63 -6.31
N GLU A 208 6.09 -2.93 -5.59
CA GLU A 208 6.48 -1.72 -4.84
C GLU A 208 7.42 -2.07 -3.67
N GLU A 209 7.13 -3.17 -2.98
CA GLU A 209 7.87 -3.66 -1.80
C GLU A 209 9.31 -4.11 -2.15
N GLY A 210 9.64 -4.20 -3.44
CA GLY A 210 11.01 -4.29 -3.93
C GLY A 210 11.66 -5.67 -3.77
N SER A 211 10.89 -6.75 -3.97
CA SER A 211 11.34 -8.12 -3.67
C SER A 211 11.61 -9.00 -4.88
N GLY A 212 11.15 -8.60 -6.08
CA GLY A 212 11.27 -9.37 -7.31
C GLY A 212 12.16 -8.72 -8.39
N GLU A 213 12.08 -9.27 -9.60
CA GLU A 213 12.82 -8.80 -10.79
C GLU A 213 12.47 -7.36 -11.17
N TRP A 214 11.23 -6.96 -10.92
CA TRP A 214 10.65 -5.67 -11.28
C TRP A 214 10.49 -4.74 -10.06
N ALA A 215 11.28 -4.97 -9.00
CA ALA A 215 11.34 -4.17 -7.79
C ALA A 215 11.38 -2.67 -8.08
N GLY A 216 10.48 -1.91 -7.45
CA GLY A 216 10.34 -0.47 -7.68
C GLY A 216 9.83 -0.17 -9.08
N SER A 217 8.78 -0.88 -9.53
CA SER A 217 8.32 -0.83 -10.92
C SER A 217 7.98 0.58 -11.41
N LYS A 218 7.56 1.48 -10.52
CA LYS A 218 7.27 2.89 -10.89
C LYS A 218 8.53 3.63 -11.33
N ILE A 219 9.69 3.26 -10.81
CA ILE A 219 10.99 3.79 -11.23
C ILE A 219 11.32 3.33 -12.65
N ILE A 220 11.16 2.03 -12.90
CA ILE A 220 11.38 1.43 -14.22
C ILE A 220 10.44 2.07 -15.26
N MET A 221 9.18 2.32 -14.88
CA MET A 221 8.21 3.01 -15.72
C MET A 221 8.60 4.48 -15.97
N ALA A 222 9.06 5.20 -14.94
CA ALA A 222 9.53 6.58 -15.06
C ALA A 222 10.72 6.69 -16.02
N GLU A 223 11.71 5.80 -15.90
CA GLU A 223 12.88 5.74 -16.79
C GLU A 223 12.52 5.41 -18.23
N LYS A 224 11.40 4.70 -18.46
CA LYS A 224 10.86 4.38 -19.78
C LYS A 224 9.85 5.42 -20.29
N ASN A 225 9.78 6.60 -19.67
CA ASN A 225 8.89 7.71 -20.04
C ASN A 225 7.40 7.36 -20.01
N CYS A 226 6.99 6.36 -19.22
CA CYS A 226 5.60 5.89 -19.16
C CYS A 226 4.61 6.88 -18.53
N PHE A 227 5.10 7.98 -17.97
CA PHE A 227 4.31 9.06 -17.36
C PHE A 227 4.39 10.37 -18.15
N GLU A 228 5.08 10.41 -19.29
CA GLU A 228 5.33 11.66 -20.05
C GLU A 228 4.04 12.33 -20.56
N ASP A 229 3.01 11.52 -20.88
CA ASP A 229 1.70 12.00 -21.35
C ASP A 229 0.70 12.27 -20.21
N ILE A 230 1.09 12.06 -18.95
CA ILE A 230 0.25 12.20 -17.76
C ILE A 230 0.45 13.57 -17.12
N ASP A 231 -0.63 14.31 -16.90
CA ASP A 231 -0.56 15.65 -16.32
C ASP A 231 -0.55 15.63 -14.78
N PHE A 232 -1.23 14.65 -14.18
CA PHE A 232 -1.36 14.50 -12.73
C PHE A 232 -1.45 13.03 -12.34
N VAL A 233 -0.86 12.66 -11.20
CA VAL A 233 -0.91 11.31 -10.65
C VAL A 233 -1.54 11.35 -9.25
N LEU A 234 -2.48 10.45 -9.00
CA LEU A 234 -3.17 10.34 -7.71
C LEU A 234 -3.12 8.89 -7.22
N MET A 235 -2.92 8.67 -5.93
CA MET A 235 -3.06 7.36 -5.31
C MET A 235 -3.50 7.46 -3.85
N THR A 236 -3.69 6.30 -3.23
CA THR A 236 -3.88 6.19 -1.78
C THR A 236 -2.92 5.16 -1.21
N HIS A 237 -2.62 5.29 0.07
CA HIS A 237 -1.94 4.26 0.84
C HIS A 237 -2.71 4.01 2.15
N PRO A 238 -2.93 2.75 2.56
CA PRO A 238 -3.56 2.47 3.84
C PRO A 238 -2.69 2.93 5.02
N GLY A 239 -3.33 3.33 6.10
CA GLY A 239 -2.69 3.97 7.24
C GLY A 239 -3.48 3.80 8.53
N THR A 240 -2.96 4.40 9.59
CA THR A 240 -3.60 4.41 10.91
C THR A 240 -4.39 5.71 11.20
N GLU A 241 -4.41 6.61 10.23
CA GLU A 241 -5.04 7.93 10.29
C GLU A 241 -5.42 8.39 8.87
N TRP A 242 -6.24 9.43 8.76
CA TRP A 242 -6.48 10.12 7.50
C TRP A 242 -5.52 11.29 7.39
N SER A 243 -4.73 11.32 6.32
CA SER A 243 -3.77 12.40 6.11
C SER A 243 -3.35 12.51 4.64
N VAL A 244 -2.69 13.62 4.33
CA VAL A 244 -1.99 13.85 3.06
C VAL A 244 -0.60 14.39 3.39
N GLY A 245 0.33 14.35 2.43
CA GLY A 245 1.66 14.92 2.63
C GLY A 245 2.58 14.07 3.52
N SER A 246 2.51 12.74 3.36
CA SER A 246 3.41 11.79 4.04
C SER A 246 4.81 11.84 3.42
N PRO A 247 5.86 12.21 4.20
CA PRO A 247 7.23 12.23 3.69
C PRO A 247 7.80 10.81 3.63
N SER A 248 8.67 10.57 2.65
CA SER A 248 9.39 9.31 2.46
C SER A 248 10.90 9.50 2.53
N LEU A 249 11.61 8.43 2.85
CA LEU A 249 13.07 8.33 2.78
C LEU A 249 13.47 7.85 1.38
N ALA A 250 14.48 8.50 0.79
CA ALA A 250 15.25 7.90 -0.27
C ALA A 250 15.99 6.66 0.27
N VAL A 251 16.16 5.62 -0.55
CA VAL A 251 16.88 4.39 -0.17
C VAL A 251 17.62 3.77 -1.35
N GLN A 252 18.80 3.21 -1.08
CA GLN A 252 19.48 2.26 -1.96
C GLN A 252 20.07 1.13 -1.11
N ASP A 253 19.77 -0.09 -1.52
CA ASP A 253 20.35 -1.29 -0.96
C ASP A 253 21.53 -1.77 -1.82
N PHE A 254 22.50 -2.44 -1.19
CA PHE A 254 23.69 -3.00 -1.81
C PHE A 254 24.00 -4.40 -1.29
N GLU A 255 24.41 -5.28 -2.19
CA GLU A 255 25.17 -6.48 -1.86
C GLU A 255 26.65 -6.20 -2.08
N VAL A 256 27.49 -6.47 -1.07
CA VAL A 256 28.94 -6.43 -1.18
C VAL A 256 29.47 -7.83 -0.95
N THR A 257 30.10 -8.41 -1.96
CA THR A 257 30.77 -9.71 -1.84
C THR A 257 32.28 -9.48 -1.83
N PHE A 258 32.94 -9.91 -0.75
CA PHE A 258 34.39 -9.97 -0.67
C PHE A 258 34.88 -11.36 -1.09
N HIS A 259 36.00 -11.37 -1.82
CA HIS A 259 36.68 -12.57 -2.28
C HIS A 259 38.14 -12.56 -1.81
N GLY A 260 38.50 -13.60 -1.07
CA GLY A 260 39.80 -13.84 -0.48
C GLY A 260 40.43 -15.13 -0.99
N VAL A 261 41.27 -15.74 -0.16
CA VAL A 261 41.98 -16.99 -0.45
C VAL A 261 41.95 -17.87 0.79
N ALA A 262 41.40 -19.08 0.64
CA ALA A 262 41.33 -20.03 1.73
C ALA A 262 42.71 -20.59 2.06
N ALA A 263 43.00 -20.73 3.36
CA ALA A 263 44.19 -21.38 3.87
C ALA A 263 43.85 -22.10 5.18
N HIS A 264 44.69 -23.07 5.54
CA HIS A 264 44.57 -23.71 6.85
C HIS A 264 45.10 -22.75 7.93
N GLU A 265 44.20 -22.25 8.78
CA GLU A 265 44.46 -21.15 9.73
C GLU A 265 45.68 -21.42 10.63
N ALA A 266 45.83 -22.64 11.13
CA ALA A 266 46.94 -22.98 12.00
C ALA A 266 48.24 -23.37 11.27
N ALA A 267 48.18 -23.73 9.98
CA ALA A 267 49.30 -24.38 9.30
C ALA A 267 50.00 -23.46 8.30
N THR A 268 49.22 -22.68 7.54
CA THR A 268 49.75 -21.74 6.53
C THR A 268 48.92 -20.45 6.46
N PRO A 269 48.66 -19.75 7.58
CA PRO A 269 47.83 -18.54 7.57
C PRO A 269 48.39 -17.45 6.65
N GLU A 270 49.71 -17.38 6.46
CA GLU A 270 50.39 -16.41 5.60
C GLU A 270 50.05 -16.53 4.10
N LYS A 271 49.43 -17.63 3.68
CA LYS A 271 48.97 -17.85 2.31
C LYS A 271 47.51 -17.45 2.11
N GLY A 272 46.79 -17.17 3.19
CA GLY A 272 45.37 -16.83 3.17
C GLY A 272 45.13 -15.33 3.00
N VAL A 273 43.92 -15.01 2.54
CA VAL A 273 43.35 -13.65 2.53
C VAL A 273 41.93 -13.76 3.05
N SER A 274 41.64 -13.17 4.20
CA SER A 274 40.33 -13.31 4.86
C SER A 274 39.29 -12.35 4.26
N ALA A 275 38.32 -12.91 3.54
CA ALA A 275 37.14 -12.16 3.09
C ALA A 275 36.26 -11.76 4.29
N LEU A 276 36.22 -12.58 5.34
CA LEU A 276 35.48 -12.27 6.57
C LEU A 276 36.08 -11.05 7.28
N ASP A 277 37.40 -10.92 7.35
CA ASP A 277 38.04 -9.75 7.97
C ASP A 277 37.71 -8.47 7.21
N ALA A 278 37.69 -8.52 5.87
CA ALA A 278 37.26 -7.41 5.03
C ALA A 278 35.80 -7.00 5.32
N ALA A 279 34.92 -7.99 5.50
CA ALA A 279 33.52 -7.76 5.85
C ALA A 279 33.37 -7.16 7.26
N ILE A 280 34.07 -7.68 8.27
CA ILE A 280 34.04 -7.16 9.65
C ILE A 280 34.61 -5.75 9.72
N LEU A 281 35.72 -5.49 9.03
CA LEU A 281 36.33 -4.17 8.99
C LEU A 281 35.40 -3.15 8.32
N THR A 282 34.75 -3.54 7.21
CA THR A 282 33.72 -2.73 6.55
C THR A 282 32.56 -2.45 7.51
N TYR A 283 32.06 -3.49 8.20
CA TYR A 283 30.94 -3.36 9.14
C TYR A 283 31.27 -2.36 10.27
N THR A 284 32.50 -2.44 10.78
CA THR A 284 33.02 -1.56 11.82
C THR A 284 33.16 -0.12 11.30
N ALA A 285 33.78 0.07 10.14
CA ALA A 285 33.99 1.38 9.54
C ALA A 285 32.66 2.09 9.19
N VAL A 286 31.66 1.35 8.70
CA VAL A 286 30.31 1.90 8.48
C VAL A 286 29.64 2.33 9.78
N ASN A 287 29.88 1.63 10.90
CA ASN A 287 29.37 2.09 12.19
C ASN A 287 30.04 3.39 12.66
N MET A 288 31.33 3.57 12.38
CA MET A 288 32.03 4.83 12.66
C MET A 288 31.53 6.00 11.80
N LEU A 289 31.11 5.75 10.55
CA LEU A 289 30.53 6.78 9.67
C LEU A 289 29.32 7.49 10.32
N ARG A 290 28.53 6.78 11.14
CA ARG A 290 27.31 7.31 11.79
C ARG A 290 27.58 8.52 12.67
N GLN A 291 28.77 8.67 13.25
CA GLN A 291 29.13 9.84 14.05
C GLN A 291 29.17 11.13 13.22
N HIS A 292 29.39 11.02 11.90
CA HIS A 292 29.66 12.13 10.99
C HIS A 292 28.59 12.33 9.92
N VAL A 293 27.39 11.78 10.14
CA VAL A 293 26.25 12.03 9.25
C VAL A 293 25.53 13.34 9.63
N ARG A 294 24.88 13.97 8.64
CA ARG A 294 24.01 15.12 8.84
C ARG A 294 22.84 14.77 9.77
N ARG A 295 22.62 15.60 10.79
CA ARG A 295 21.54 15.39 11.77
C ARG A 295 20.16 15.73 11.23
N ASP A 296 20.10 16.61 10.24
CA ASP A 296 18.86 17.10 9.60
C ASP A 296 18.36 16.17 8.47
N ALA A 297 19.16 15.18 8.07
CA ALA A 297 18.88 14.33 6.91
C ALA A 297 18.27 12.95 7.26
N ASN A 298 17.83 12.75 8.51
CA ASN A 298 17.16 11.53 9.01
C ASN A 298 17.80 10.22 8.52
N VAL A 299 19.12 10.12 8.65
CA VAL A 299 19.89 9.02 8.09
C VAL A 299 19.60 7.72 8.82
N VAL A 300 19.32 6.66 8.06
CA VAL A 300 19.26 5.29 8.57
C VAL A 300 20.23 4.44 7.75
N ILE A 301 21.16 3.78 8.43
CA ILE A 301 22.05 2.80 7.81
C ILE A 301 21.81 1.49 8.54
N HIS A 302 21.62 0.40 7.82
CA HIS A 302 21.45 -0.94 8.41
C HIS A 302 22.13 -1.97 7.52
N GLY A 303 22.64 -3.05 8.10
CA GLY A 303 23.25 -4.11 7.32
C GLY A 303 23.42 -5.40 8.10
N VAL A 304 23.70 -6.47 7.36
CA VAL A 304 23.92 -7.82 7.89
C VAL A 304 25.09 -8.47 7.16
N ILE A 305 25.78 -9.39 7.84
CA ILE A 305 26.69 -10.34 7.21
C ILE A 305 25.87 -11.58 6.86
N ARG A 306 25.51 -11.74 5.58
CA ARG A 306 24.68 -12.86 5.11
C ARG A 306 25.48 -14.16 5.04
N GLU A 307 26.75 -14.06 4.71
CA GLU A 307 27.69 -15.19 4.59
C GLU A 307 29.07 -14.73 5.09
N GLY A 308 29.77 -15.56 5.86
CA GLY A 308 31.02 -15.15 6.51
C GLY A 308 31.91 -16.31 6.94
N GLY A 309 31.97 -17.38 6.15
CA GLY A 309 32.75 -18.59 6.45
C GLY A 309 31.93 -19.75 7.02
N VAL A 310 32.50 -20.96 6.90
CA VAL A 310 31.83 -22.23 7.23
C VAL A 310 32.55 -23.00 8.35
N ALA A 311 33.88 -23.02 8.33
CA ALA A 311 34.70 -23.76 9.28
C ALA A 311 35.70 -22.82 9.98
N SER A 312 35.87 -22.98 11.29
CA SER A 312 36.72 -22.08 12.10
C SER A 312 38.22 -22.26 11.87
N ASN A 313 38.64 -23.38 11.29
CA ASN A 313 40.05 -23.70 11.02
C ASN A 313 40.47 -23.42 9.56
N VAL A 314 39.60 -22.77 8.77
CA VAL A 314 39.85 -22.41 7.38
C VAL A 314 39.58 -20.92 7.20
N THR A 315 40.52 -20.20 6.59
CA THR A 315 40.35 -18.78 6.25
C THR A 315 39.16 -18.62 5.31
N PRO A 316 38.14 -17.81 5.65
CA PRO A 316 37.01 -17.59 4.77
C PRO A 316 37.45 -16.87 3.49
N ASP A 317 37.29 -17.54 2.35
CA ASP A 317 37.59 -16.99 1.01
C ASP A 317 36.41 -16.21 0.42
N LYS A 318 35.24 -16.23 1.07
CA LYS A 318 34.07 -15.47 0.68
C LYS A 318 33.31 -14.94 1.89
N ALA A 319 32.89 -13.68 1.80
CA ALA A 319 31.95 -13.08 2.74
C ALA A 319 31.00 -12.13 1.99
N VAL A 320 29.74 -12.08 2.42
CA VAL A 320 28.70 -11.27 1.77
C VAL A 320 28.03 -10.37 2.80
N LEU A 321 28.09 -9.07 2.55
CA LEU A 321 27.34 -8.05 3.28
C LEU A 321 26.12 -7.63 2.47
N VAL A 322 25.03 -7.34 3.17
CA VAL A 322 23.88 -6.63 2.60
C VAL A 322 23.67 -5.38 3.43
N TYR A 323 23.62 -4.22 2.78
CA TYR A 323 23.45 -2.91 3.41
C TYR A 323 22.33 -2.13 2.76
N GLY A 324 21.55 -1.43 3.58
CA GLY A 324 20.64 -0.38 3.13
C GLY A 324 21.02 0.97 3.72
N LEU A 325 21.01 1.98 2.85
CA LEU A 325 21.27 3.37 3.20
C LEU A 325 20.04 4.20 2.90
N ARG A 326 19.56 4.96 3.88
CA ARG A 326 18.38 5.82 3.76
C ARG A 326 18.67 7.24 4.21
N SER A 327 17.98 8.20 3.60
CA SER A 327 17.99 9.60 4.02
C SER A 327 16.72 10.32 3.58
N SER A 328 16.31 11.35 4.34
CA SER A 328 15.27 12.28 3.92
C SER A 328 15.76 13.36 2.95
N ASP A 329 16.99 13.23 2.44
CA ASP A 329 17.60 14.10 1.43
C ASP A 329 18.23 13.21 0.36
N THR A 330 17.66 13.25 -0.85
CA THR A 330 18.07 12.39 -1.97
C THR A 330 19.51 12.69 -2.42
N GLU A 331 19.93 13.96 -2.44
CA GLU A 331 21.30 14.31 -2.85
C GLU A 331 22.29 13.90 -1.77
N TYR A 332 21.93 14.06 -0.49
CA TYR A 332 22.77 13.58 0.59
C TYR A 332 22.89 12.05 0.63
N LEU A 333 21.84 11.31 0.26
CA LEU A 333 21.95 9.86 0.09
C LEU A 333 23.01 9.50 -0.96
N LYS A 334 23.06 10.21 -2.10
CA LYS A 334 24.10 9.98 -3.12
C LYS A 334 25.50 10.19 -2.55
N GLU A 335 25.70 11.22 -1.72
CA GLU A 335 26.97 11.42 -1.02
C GLU A 335 27.31 10.29 -0.04
N LEU A 336 26.33 9.82 0.73
CA LEU A 336 26.48 8.69 1.67
C LEU A 336 26.85 7.40 0.93
N ILE A 337 26.25 7.15 -0.23
CA ILE A 337 26.60 6.01 -1.10
C ILE A 337 28.07 6.09 -1.51
N GLN A 338 28.58 7.28 -1.87
CA GLN A 338 29.99 7.44 -2.21
C GLN A 338 30.91 7.21 -1.00
N LYS A 339 30.51 7.65 0.20
CA LYS A 339 31.24 7.36 1.45
C LYS A 339 31.27 5.86 1.73
N PHE A 340 30.15 5.17 1.58
CA PHE A 340 30.04 3.72 1.74
C PHE A 340 30.95 2.97 0.76
N LYS A 341 30.93 3.34 -0.52
CA LYS A 341 31.81 2.75 -1.56
C LYS A 341 33.29 2.92 -1.22
N ARG A 342 33.71 4.10 -0.76
CA ARG A 342 35.09 4.34 -0.31
C ARG A 342 35.47 3.53 0.93
N ILE A 343 34.54 3.29 1.86
CA ILE A 343 34.77 2.43 3.01
C ILE A 343 35.04 0.99 2.55
N VAL A 344 34.18 0.46 1.67
CA VAL A 344 34.34 -0.89 1.10
C VAL A 344 35.69 -1.05 0.41
N GLU A 345 36.04 -0.08 -0.44
CA GLU A 345 37.33 -0.04 -1.15
C GLU A 345 38.52 0.01 -0.18
N GLY A 346 38.47 0.90 0.82
CA GLY A 346 39.54 1.01 1.82
C GLY A 346 39.72 -0.26 2.64
N CYS A 347 38.63 -0.95 2.99
CA CYS A 347 38.69 -2.22 3.73
C CYS A 347 39.21 -3.37 2.87
N SER A 348 38.89 -3.39 1.58
CA SER A 348 39.49 -4.30 0.59
C SER A 348 41.00 -4.12 0.51
N ILE A 349 41.47 -2.86 0.39
CA ILE A 349 42.91 -2.56 0.36
C ILE A 349 43.61 -2.99 1.66
N ALA A 350 43.00 -2.73 2.81
CA ALA A 350 43.59 -3.03 4.12
C ALA A 350 43.80 -4.53 4.36
N THR A 351 42.93 -5.38 3.82
CA THR A 351 42.96 -6.84 4.04
C THR A 351 43.57 -7.61 2.87
N GLY A 352 43.67 -6.99 1.69
CA GLY A 352 44.09 -7.66 0.45
C GLY A 352 42.98 -8.46 -0.23
N ALA A 353 41.75 -8.51 0.34
CA ALA A 353 40.61 -9.13 -0.31
C ALA A 353 40.12 -8.28 -1.49
N SER A 354 39.68 -8.91 -2.57
CA SER A 354 38.97 -8.22 -3.65
C SER A 354 37.47 -8.14 -3.35
N TYR A 355 36.72 -7.30 -4.07
CA TYR A 355 35.28 -7.16 -3.84
C TYR A 355 34.48 -6.91 -5.11
N THR A 356 33.19 -7.27 -5.04
CA THR A 356 32.14 -6.84 -5.95
C THR A 356 31.09 -6.08 -5.15
N ILE A 357 30.60 -4.95 -5.66
CA ILE A 357 29.49 -4.20 -5.07
C ILE A 357 28.37 -4.05 -6.11
N THR A 358 27.17 -4.53 -5.76
CA THR A 358 26.02 -4.56 -6.65
C THR A 358 24.84 -3.86 -5.97
N PRO A 359 24.24 -2.83 -6.57
CA PRO A 359 22.98 -2.28 -6.10
C PRO A 359 21.89 -3.36 -6.13
N ILE A 360 21.08 -3.43 -5.08
CA ILE A 360 19.87 -4.27 -5.03
C ILE A 360 18.70 -3.35 -5.36
N GLY A 361 18.06 -3.59 -6.51
CA GLY A 361 16.96 -2.76 -7.00
C GLY A 361 17.38 -1.32 -7.37
N PRO A 362 16.44 -0.55 -7.92
CA PRO A 362 16.65 0.86 -8.24
C PRO A 362 16.71 1.74 -6.98
N MET A 363 17.21 2.96 -7.11
CA MET A 363 17.23 3.93 -6.02
C MET A 363 15.87 4.62 -5.86
N TYR A 364 15.32 4.56 -4.66
CA TYR A 364 14.10 5.27 -4.29
C TYR A 364 14.46 6.70 -3.86
N THR A 365 13.61 7.67 -4.17
CA THR A 365 13.80 9.09 -3.85
C THR A 365 12.88 9.56 -2.72
N THR A 366 12.99 10.82 -2.33
CA THR A 366 12.09 11.46 -1.36
C THR A 366 10.84 12.01 -2.04
N THR A 367 9.67 11.95 -1.38
CA THR A 367 8.42 12.49 -1.93
C THR A 367 8.49 14.00 -2.12
N VAL A 368 8.08 14.48 -3.29
CA VAL A 368 7.88 15.90 -3.60
C VAL A 368 6.42 16.26 -3.37
N PHE A 369 6.19 17.27 -2.55
CA PHE A 369 4.85 17.74 -2.23
C PHE A 369 4.34 18.78 -3.22
N ASN A 370 3.03 18.76 -3.46
CA ASN A 370 2.33 19.80 -4.22
C ASN A 370 1.29 20.48 -3.32
N GLU A 371 1.61 21.66 -2.80
CA GLU A 371 0.80 22.33 -1.77
C GLU A 371 -0.64 22.64 -2.21
N PRO A 372 -0.92 23.22 -3.39
CA PRO A 372 -2.31 23.45 -3.83
C PRO A 372 -3.12 22.16 -3.90
N LEU A 373 -2.49 21.06 -4.34
CA LEU A 373 -3.13 19.77 -4.45
C LEU A 373 -3.41 19.14 -3.08
N MET A 374 -2.45 19.21 -2.14
CA MET A 374 -2.64 18.73 -0.76
C MET A 374 -3.69 19.55 -0.02
N ALA A 375 -3.67 20.88 -0.14
CA ALA A 375 -4.63 21.76 0.50
C ALA A 375 -6.06 21.45 0.03
N PHE A 376 -6.24 21.20 -1.27
CA PHE A 376 -7.55 20.80 -1.78
C PHE A 376 -7.95 19.38 -1.32
N ALA A 377 -7.02 18.44 -1.28
CA ALA A 377 -7.29 17.09 -0.79
C ALA A 377 -7.73 17.08 0.68
N GLU A 378 -7.07 17.84 1.54
CA GLU A 378 -7.47 18.02 2.94
C GLU A 378 -8.90 18.58 3.05
N GLN A 379 -9.25 19.58 2.24
CA GLN A 379 -10.61 20.13 2.21
C GLN A 379 -11.65 19.09 1.78
N VAL A 380 -11.34 18.28 0.76
CA VAL A 380 -12.23 17.21 0.27
C VAL A 380 -12.46 16.17 1.36
N LEU A 381 -11.41 15.75 2.07
CA LEU A 381 -11.52 14.80 3.18
C LEU A 381 -12.40 15.36 4.31
N LYS A 382 -12.21 16.63 4.70
CA LYS A 382 -13.08 17.31 5.69
C LYS A 382 -14.55 17.32 5.25
N GLN A 383 -14.83 17.60 3.98
CA GLN A 383 -16.19 17.59 3.42
C GLN A 383 -16.83 16.19 3.42
N LEU A 384 -16.02 15.14 3.37
CA LEU A 384 -16.47 13.75 3.48
C LEU A 384 -16.65 13.30 4.94
N GLY A 385 -16.41 14.19 5.91
CA GLY A 385 -16.66 13.94 7.32
C GLY A 385 -15.58 13.11 8.02
N VAL A 386 -14.38 12.99 7.45
CA VAL A 386 -13.25 12.35 8.14
C VAL A 386 -12.40 13.37 8.89
N ASP A 387 -11.88 12.92 10.04
CA ASP A 387 -10.91 13.67 10.82
C ASP A 387 -9.53 13.52 10.17
N VAL A 388 -9.12 14.53 9.40
CA VAL A 388 -7.87 14.56 8.64
C VAL A 388 -6.82 15.37 9.39
N VAL A 389 -5.62 14.80 9.51
CA VAL A 389 -4.47 15.51 10.06
C VAL A 389 -4.05 16.62 9.09
N PRO A 390 -3.84 17.87 9.55
CA PRO A 390 -3.43 18.97 8.69
C PRO A 390 -2.12 18.68 7.94
N TYR A 391 -2.08 18.99 6.64
CA TYR A 391 -0.87 18.72 5.83
C TYR A 391 0.35 19.53 6.28
N THR A 392 0.11 20.67 6.94
CA THR A 392 1.15 21.54 7.52
C THR A 392 1.87 20.90 8.73
N GLU A 393 1.29 19.84 9.29
CA GLU A 393 1.90 19.00 10.33
C GLU A 393 2.58 17.77 9.69
N THR A 394 1.87 17.04 8.84
CA THR A 394 2.32 15.75 8.28
C THR A 394 3.59 15.89 7.45
N THR A 395 3.70 16.95 6.65
CA THR A 395 4.86 17.26 5.80
C THR A 395 6.16 17.52 6.57
N LYS A 396 6.06 17.80 7.88
CA LYS A 396 7.20 18.06 8.77
C LYS A 396 7.60 16.85 9.63
N ARG A 397 6.88 15.73 9.49
CA ARG A 397 7.15 14.53 10.28
C ARG A 397 8.47 13.90 9.84
N ILE A 398 9.11 13.22 10.78
CA ILE A 398 10.25 12.35 10.46
C ILE A 398 9.71 11.23 9.56
N PRO A 399 10.21 11.09 8.32
CA PRO A 399 9.78 10.05 7.41
C PRO A 399 10.15 8.67 7.97
N ARG A 400 9.23 7.70 7.81
CA ARG A 400 9.35 6.36 8.39
C ARG A 400 9.37 5.23 7.37
N GLY A 401 9.03 5.52 6.12
CA GLY A 401 8.97 4.56 5.02
C GLY A 401 9.67 5.08 3.77
N SER A 402 9.75 4.23 2.76
CA SER A 402 10.26 4.53 1.42
C SER A 402 9.26 3.96 0.42
N THR A 403 9.02 4.66 -0.68
CA THR A 403 8.10 4.21 -1.73
C THR A 403 8.60 4.71 -3.08
N ASP A 404 8.45 3.91 -4.12
CA ASP A 404 8.78 4.29 -5.50
C ASP A 404 7.75 5.27 -6.09
N PHE A 405 6.60 5.51 -5.42
CA PHE A 405 5.73 6.65 -5.71
C PHE A 405 6.47 7.98 -5.60
N ALA A 406 7.43 8.08 -4.68
CA ALA A 406 8.28 9.25 -4.53
C ALA A 406 9.00 9.59 -5.85
N ASN A 407 9.45 8.59 -6.61
CA ASN A 407 10.11 8.78 -7.90
C ASN A 407 9.14 9.32 -8.96
N VAL A 408 7.87 8.91 -8.94
CA VAL A 408 6.83 9.51 -9.82
C VAL A 408 6.58 10.96 -9.44
N SER A 409 6.55 11.27 -8.14
CA SER A 409 6.41 12.64 -7.65
C SER A 409 7.56 13.55 -8.08
N GLN A 410 8.72 13.01 -8.48
CA GLN A 410 9.82 13.81 -9.03
C GLN A 410 9.52 14.34 -10.44
N ILE A 411 8.65 13.69 -11.20
CA ILE A 411 8.46 13.96 -12.63
C ILE A 411 7.05 14.42 -12.99
N VAL A 412 6.04 14.09 -12.18
CA VAL A 412 4.64 14.50 -12.40
C VAL A 412 4.05 15.07 -11.10
N PRO A 413 3.24 16.15 -11.14
CA PRO A 413 2.49 16.60 -9.97
C PRO A 413 1.64 15.46 -9.40
N SER A 414 1.96 15.07 -8.17
CA SER A 414 1.44 13.83 -7.58
C SER A 414 0.82 14.06 -6.20
N LEU A 415 -0.16 13.23 -5.83
CA LEU A 415 -0.76 13.22 -4.50
C LEU A 415 -1.04 11.78 -4.05
N GLU A 416 -0.62 11.47 -2.82
CA GLU A 416 -1.05 10.30 -2.09
C GLU A 416 -1.92 10.71 -0.89
N ILE A 417 -3.07 10.05 -0.74
CA ILE A 417 -3.90 10.15 0.47
C ILE A 417 -3.65 8.93 1.34
N THR A 418 -3.24 9.14 2.58
CA THR A 418 -3.24 8.08 3.59
C THR A 418 -4.67 7.84 4.07
N CYS A 419 -5.19 6.62 3.91
CA CYS A 419 -6.55 6.25 4.34
C CYS A 419 -6.53 5.35 5.59
N LYS A 420 -7.32 5.70 6.61
CA LYS A 420 -7.32 4.97 7.87
C LYS A 420 -8.00 3.61 7.72
N ILE A 421 -7.25 2.53 7.90
CA ILE A 421 -7.78 1.15 7.95
C ILE A 421 -7.51 0.44 9.27
N ALA A 422 -6.63 0.99 10.10
CA ALA A 422 -6.16 0.39 11.34
C ALA A 422 -6.10 1.44 12.48
N PRO A 423 -6.16 1.02 13.75
CA PRO A 423 -5.94 1.93 14.88
C PRO A 423 -4.49 2.40 14.96
N GLN A 424 -4.29 3.54 15.61
CA GLN A 424 -2.94 4.07 15.88
C GLN A 424 -2.12 3.04 16.69
N GLY A 425 -0.85 2.85 16.29
CA GLY A 425 0.05 1.90 16.92
C GLY A 425 0.05 0.50 16.29
N THR A 426 -0.83 0.21 15.33
CA THR A 426 -0.74 -1.04 14.56
C THR A 426 0.61 -1.14 13.83
N PRO A 427 1.36 -2.24 14.02
CA PRO A 427 2.59 -2.45 13.28
C PRO A 427 2.27 -2.80 11.81
N TRP A 428 2.80 -2.02 10.88
CA TRP A 428 2.77 -2.33 9.45
C TRP A 428 3.63 -3.55 9.14
N HIS A 429 3.30 -4.26 8.06
CA HIS A 429 3.97 -5.49 7.64
C HIS A 429 3.80 -6.63 8.67
N SER A 430 2.67 -6.64 9.38
CA SER A 430 2.36 -7.61 10.42
C SER A 430 1.04 -8.34 10.13
N ARG A 431 0.77 -9.40 10.91
CA ARG A 431 -0.54 -10.08 10.88
C ARG A 431 -1.69 -9.15 11.29
N ASP A 432 -1.44 -8.09 12.06
CA ASP A 432 -2.49 -7.18 12.50
C ASP A 432 -2.90 -6.21 11.37
N SER A 433 -1.91 -5.70 10.62
CA SER A 433 -2.17 -4.86 9.44
C SER A 433 -2.76 -5.66 8.28
N GLU A 434 -2.36 -6.92 8.09
CA GLU A 434 -2.98 -7.79 7.09
C GLU A 434 -4.47 -8.04 7.35
N LYS A 435 -4.86 -8.27 8.61
CA LYS A 435 -6.27 -8.38 9.00
C LYS A 435 -7.02 -7.06 8.82
N ALA A 436 -6.36 -5.94 9.13
CA ALA A 436 -6.94 -4.61 8.96
C ALA A 436 -7.31 -4.35 7.49
N ALA A 437 -6.48 -4.82 6.54
CA ALA A 437 -6.66 -4.63 5.10
C ALA A 437 -7.88 -5.34 4.49
N VAL A 438 -8.60 -6.16 5.26
CA VAL A 438 -9.85 -6.83 4.86
C VAL A 438 -11.01 -6.56 5.83
N SER A 439 -10.85 -5.57 6.70
CA SER A 439 -11.84 -5.20 7.73
C SER A 439 -12.98 -4.32 7.19
N ASP A 440 -14.06 -4.18 7.96
CA ASP A 440 -15.13 -3.22 7.68
C ASP A 440 -14.61 -1.76 7.64
N GLU A 441 -13.58 -1.46 8.42
CA GLU A 441 -12.93 -0.14 8.38
C GLU A 441 -12.22 0.07 7.04
N ALA A 442 -11.51 -0.95 6.53
CA ALA A 442 -10.92 -0.90 5.20
C ALA A 442 -11.97 -0.75 4.08
N LYS A 443 -13.12 -1.42 4.21
CA LYS A 443 -14.24 -1.25 3.26
C LYS A 443 -14.77 0.19 3.25
N LYS A 444 -14.95 0.80 4.42
CA LYS A 444 -15.35 2.21 4.53
C LYS A 444 -14.29 3.14 3.97
N ALA A 445 -13.02 2.90 4.30
CA ALA A 445 -11.89 3.67 3.82
C ALA A 445 -11.79 3.64 2.29
N LEU A 446 -11.95 2.47 1.67
CA LEU A 446 -12.02 2.30 0.21
C LEU A 446 -13.07 3.23 -0.41
N SER A 447 -14.29 3.25 0.12
CA SER A 447 -15.38 4.10 -0.40
C SER A 447 -15.03 5.59 -0.27
N ILE A 448 -14.60 6.03 0.93
CA ILE A 448 -14.28 7.44 1.22
C ILE A 448 -13.10 7.93 0.40
N VAL A 449 -12.01 7.17 0.35
CA VAL A 449 -10.81 7.60 -0.37
C VAL A 449 -11.03 7.59 -1.88
N SER A 450 -11.77 6.61 -2.39
CA SER A 450 -12.09 6.55 -3.82
C SER A 450 -12.93 7.74 -4.24
N GLU A 451 -13.89 8.13 -3.39
CA GLU A 451 -14.71 9.33 -3.55
C GLU A 451 -13.89 10.61 -3.50
N ALA A 452 -12.95 10.72 -2.55
CA ALA A 452 -12.05 11.88 -2.42
C ALA A 452 -11.17 12.05 -3.66
N LEU A 453 -10.45 10.99 -4.05
CA LEU A 453 -9.61 10.95 -5.23
C LEU A 453 -10.40 11.27 -6.50
N ALA A 454 -11.63 10.76 -6.64
CA ALA A 454 -12.46 11.06 -7.78
C ALA A 454 -12.88 12.55 -7.87
N ARG A 455 -13.16 13.21 -6.74
CA ARG A 455 -13.45 14.66 -6.69
C ARG A 455 -12.22 15.48 -7.05
N ILE A 456 -11.05 15.08 -6.55
CA ILE A 456 -9.77 15.73 -6.86
C ILE A 456 -9.47 15.64 -8.36
N ALA A 457 -9.53 14.43 -8.92
CA ALA A 457 -9.34 14.21 -10.35
C ALA A 457 -10.35 14.98 -11.20
N THR A 458 -11.64 14.98 -10.80
CA THR A 458 -12.67 15.73 -11.53
C THR A 458 -12.33 17.22 -11.58
N ARG A 459 -11.88 17.82 -10.47
CA ARG A 459 -11.47 19.22 -10.47
C ARG A 459 -10.23 19.47 -11.33
N LEU A 460 -9.21 18.62 -11.23
CA LEU A 460 -8.01 18.70 -12.09
C LEU A 460 -8.36 18.64 -13.59
N LEU A 461 -9.34 17.82 -13.95
CA LEU A 461 -9.80 17.70 -15.33
C LEU A 461 -10.66 18.89 -15.77
N THR A 462 -11.50 19.43 -14.88
CA THR A 462 -12.57 20.39 -15.26
C THR A 462 -12.21 21.87 -15.01
N ASP A 463 -11.43 22.16 -13.98
CA ASP A 463 -11.00 23.50 -13.56
C ASP A 463 -9.57 23.77 -14.05
N GLU A 464 -9.47 24.43 -15.21
CA GLU A 464 -8.19 24.74 -15.85
C GLU A 464 -7.30 25.65 -15.01
N ARG A 465 -7.90 26.55 -14.22
CA ARG A 465 -7.14 27.45 -13.35
C ARG A 465 -6.44 26.66 -12.25
N PHE A 466 -7.18 25.76 -11.60
CA PHE A 466 -6.62 24.89 -10.58
C PHE A 466 -5.56 23.93 -11.16
N ALA A 467 -5.82 23.35 -12.33
CA ALA A 467 -4.84 22.51 -13.03
C ALA A 467 -3.52 23.26 -13.31
N GLN A 468 -3.59 24.51 -13.75
CA GLN A 468 -2.39 25.33 -13.99
C GLN A 468 -1.69 25.75 -12.70
N GLU A 469 -2.44 26.02 -11.64
CA GLU A 469 -1.87 26.30 -10.31
C GLU A 469 -1.05 25.11 -9.79
N VAL A 470 -1.60 23.91 -9.83
CA VAL A 470 -0.92 22.66 -9.45
C VAL A 470 0.34 22.43 -10.29
N LYS A 471 0.26 22.61 -11.61
CA LYS A 471 1.42 22.48 -12.51
C LYS A 471 2.49 23.54 -12.26
N SER A 472 2.08 24.77 -11.94
CA SER A 472 3.03 25.87 -11.68
C SER A 472 3.76 25.65 -10.37
N ALA A 473 3.05 25.27 -9.31
CA ALA A 473 3.63 24.93 -8.01
C ALA A 473 4.63 23.76 -8.13
N PHE A 474 4.31 22.76 -8.96
CA PHE A 474 5.25 21.68 -9.24
C PHE A 474 6.54 22.18 -9.90
N LYS A 475 6.44 23.04 -10.91
CA LYS A 475 7.62 23.55 -11.65
C LYS A 475 8.51 24.47 -10.83
N SER A 476 7.98 25.12 -9.78
CA SER A 476 8.70 26.09 -8.95
C SER A 476 9.34 25.48 -7.69
N ARG A 477 9.34 24.15 -7.56
CA ARG A 477 9.82 23.42 -6.37
C ARG A 477 11.33 23.53 -6.12
#